data_AF-A0A257WYK9-F1
#
_entry.id   AF-A0A257WYK9-F1
#
_cell.length_a   1.000
_cell.length_b   1.000
_cell.length_c   1.000
_cell.angle_alpha   90.00
_cell.angle_beta   90.00
_cell.angle_gamma   90.00
#
_symmetry.space_group_name_H-M   'P 1'
#
loop_
_entity.id
_entity.type
_entity.pdbx_description
1 polymer ?
#
loop_
_entity_poly.entity_id
_entity_poly.type
_entity_poly.pdbx_seq_one_letter_code
_entity_poly.pdbx_strand_id
1 'polypeptide(L)'
;MVPHLTTALTGPLLALERCFLERQTDIEQWFRSQWLEHSPPFYASVDLRNAGFKLAPVDTNLFPGGFNNLNAAFLPLCVQATMTAIEKLCPEARNLLLVPENHTRNLFYLRNVARLAHILKLAGLHVRIGSVLPDITEPTTLDLGDDQSLLLEPLIRLPGGRRIGVEGFDPCAILLNNDLSAGVPALLKDVREQTIIPPLHAGWTTRRKSQHFEAYSQVSRSFASVMDIDPWLIDPMFDVCHDINFHERSGEECLVT
;
A
#
# COMPACT_ATOMS: atom_id res chain seq x y z
N MET A 1 -14.07 -15.98 -18.75
CA MET A 1 -15.25 -15.71 -17.89
C MET A 1 -14.84 -14.63 -16.91
N VAL A 2 -15.68 -13.60 -16.70
CA VAL A 2 -15.42 -12.52 -15.72
C VAL A 2 -16.54 -12.52 -14.67
N PRO A 3 -16.33 -11.96 -13.47
CA PRO A 3 -17.38 -11.85 -12.47
C PRO A 3 -18.57 -11.02 -12.97
N HIS A 4 -19.79 -11.45 -12.63
CA HIS A 4 -21.03 -10.73 -12.91
C HIS A 4 -21.83 -10.54 -11.61
N LEU A 5 -22.55 -9.42 -11.50
CA LEU A 5 -23.48 -9.20 -10.39
C LEU A 5 -24.64 -10.20 -10.48
N THR A 6 -24.93 -10.86 -9.36
CA THR A 6 -26.07 -11.79 -9.21
C THR A 6 -27.29 -11.12 -8.59
N THR A 7 -27.38 -9.78 -8.69
CA THR A 7 -28.47 -8.96 -8.18
C THR A 7 -29.14 -8.18 -9.32
N ALA A 8 -30.46 -8.02 -9.25
CA ALA A 8 -31.23 -7.15 -10.14
C ALA A 8 -31.24 -5.68 -9.65
N LEU A 9 -30.81 -5.42 -8.41
CA LEU A 9 -30.84 -4.08 -7.80
C LEU A 9 -29.52 -3.35 -8.08
N THR A 10 -29.46 -2.67 -9.22
CA THR A 10 -28.30 -1.89 -9.67
C THR A 10 -28.61 -0.40 -9.90
N GLY A 11 -29.82 0.06 -9.55
CA GLY A 11 -30.26 1.44 -9.76
C GLY A 11 -29.29 2.49 -9.20
N PRO A 12 -28.90 2.43 -7.91
CA PRO A 12 -27.95 3.38 -7.36
C PRO A 12 -26.55 3.31 -8.00
N LEU A 13 -26.06 2.11 -8.33
CA LEU A 13 -24.80 1.94 -9.06
C LEU A 13 -24.86 2.63 -10.44
N LEU A 14 -25.91 2.39 -11.22
CA LEU A 14 -26.08 3.00 -12.54
C LEU A 14 -26.22 4.53 -12.47
N ALA A 15 -26.85 5.04 -11.42
CA ALA A 15 -26.95 6.49 -11.19
C ALA A 15 -25.57 7.10 -10.86
N LEU A 16 -24.79 6.43 -9.99
CA LEU A 16 -23.42 6.82 -9.66
C LEU A 16 -22.51 6.81 -10.90
N GLU A 17 -22.57 5.74 -11.69
CA GLU A 17 -21.83 5.60 -12.95
C GLU A 17 -22.19 6.71 -13.95
N ARG A 18 -23.49 7.01 -14.12
CA ARG A 18 -23.93 8.09 -15.01
C ARG A 18 -23.38 9.44 -14.56
N CYS A 19 -23.48 9.75 -13.27
CA CYS A 19 -22.91 10.98 -12.70
C CYS A 19 -21.41 11.07 -13.00
N PHE A 20 -20.64 10.00 -12.76
CA PHE A 20 -19.20 10.01 -12.98
C PHE A 20 -18.82 10.17 -14.46
N LEU A 21 -19.56 9.56 -15.38
CA LEU A 21 -19.35 9.72 -16.82
C LEU A 21 -19.68 11.14 -17.29
N GLU A 22 -20.76 11.74 -16.79
CA GLU A 22 -21.17 13.12 -17.13
C GLU A 22 -20.24 14.17 -16.51
N ARG A 23 -19.64 13.88 -15.35
CA ARG A 23 -18.78 14.77 -14.57
C ARG A 23 -17.29 14.45 -14.68
N GLN A 24 -16.87 13.63 -15.66
CA GLN A 24 -15.49 13.12 -15.75
C GLN A 24 -14.43 14.23 -15.65
N THR A 25 -14.59 15.33 -16.38
CA THR A 25 -13.65 16.47 -16.35
C THR A 25 -13.57 17.12 -14.97
N ASP A 26 -14.72 17.28 -14.30
CA ASP A 26 -14.82 17.90 -12.98
C ASP A 26 -14.14 17.00 -11.93
N ILE A 27 -14.33 15.68 -12.01
CA ILE A 27 -13.68 14.68 -11.15
C ILE A 27 -12.16 14.75 -11.29
N GLU A 28 -11.66 14.72 -12.54
CA GLU A 28 -10.22 14.76 -12.81
C GLU A 28 -9.59 16.08 -12.36
N GLN A 29 -10.30 17.20 -12.51
CA GLN A 29 -9.86 18.50 -11.98
C GLN A 29 -9.82 18.50 -10.45
N TRP A 30 -10.85 17.97 -9.80
CA TRP A 30 -10.91 17.88 -8.34
C TRP A 30 -9.75 17.04 -7.81
N PHE A 31 -9.47 15.86 -8.39
CA PHE A 31 -8.32 15.06 -7.98
C PHE A 31 -7.00 15.82 -8.16
N ARG A 32 -6.79 16.46 -9.31
CA ARG A 32 -5.57 17.26 -9.53
C ARG A 32 -5.38 18.34 -8.46
N SER A 33 -6.45 19.01 -8.00
CA SER A 33 -6.34 19.99 -6.92
C SER A 33 -5.98 19.35 -5.59
N GLN A 34 -6.60 18.20 -5.24
CA GLN A 34 -6.27 17.48 -4.01
C GLN A 34 -4.79 17.06 -4.00
N TRP A 35 -4.24 16.64 -5.14
CA TRP A 35 -2.83 16.22 -5.23
C TRP A 35 -1.82 17.37 -5.20
N LEU A 36 -2.25 18.64 -5.31
CA LEU A 36 -1.38 19.79 -5.06
C LEU A 36 -1.16 20.01 -3.57
N GLU A 37 -2.17 19.72 -2.76
CA GLU A 37 -2.14 19.89 -1.30
C GLU A 37 -1.66 18.63 -0.57
N HIS A 38 -1.95 17.45 -1.13
CA HIS A 38 -1.65 16.15 -0.54
C HIS A 38 -0.72 15.33 -1.43
N SER A 39 0.44 14.94 -0.89
CA SER A 39 1.34 14.03 -1.59
C SER A 39 0.78 12.60 -1.57
N PRO A 40 0.59 11.95 -2.74
CA PRO A 40 0.15 10.56 -2.77
C PRO A 40 1.24 9.61 -2.23
N PRO A 41 0.87 8.44 -1.69
CA PRO A 41 1.85 7.43 -1.32
C PRO A 41 2.59 6.90 -2.56
N PHE A 42 3.77 6.30 -2.36
CA PHE A 42 4.54 5.69 -3.45
C PHE A 42 3.74 4.61 -4.18
N TYR A 43 2.97 3.83 -3.41
CA TYR A 43 2.03 2.84 -3.91
C TYR A 43 0.91 2.60 -2.90
N ALA A 44 -0.19 1.99 -3.34
CA ALA A 44 -1.24 1.46 -2.48
C ALA A 44 -2.09 0.46 -3.26
N SER A 45 -2.80 -0.41 -2.57
CA SER A 45 -3.98 -1.12 -3.11
C SER A 45 -5.21 -0.79 -2.28
N VAL A 46 -6.37 -0.76 -2.93
CA VAL A 46 -7.65 -0.51 -2.28
C VAL A 46 -8.62 -1.62 -2.69
N ASP A 47 -9.16 -2.32 -1.70
CA ASP A 47 -10.18 -3.32 -1.93
C ASP A 47 -11.55 -2.66 -1.97
N LEU A 48 -12.33 -2.93 -3.00
CA LEU A 48 -13.68 -2.41 -3.18
C LEU A 48 -14.71 -3.52 -3.06
N ARG A 49 -15.91 -3.16 -2.58
CA ARG A 49 -17.10 -4.02 -2.71
C ARG A 49 -18.19 -3.30 -3.49
N ASN A 50 -18.68 -3.96 -4.53
CA ASN A 50 -19.84 -3.52 -5.30
C ASN A 50 -21.07 -4.34 -4.86
N ALA A 51 -22.01 -3.67 -4.18
CA ALA A 51 -23.26 -4.27 -3.71
C ALA A 51 -24.46 -3.99 -4.64
N GLY A 52 -24.26 -3.34 -5.79
CA GLY A 52 -25.32 -2.85 -6.69
C GLY A 52 -26.04 -1.58 -6.18
N PHE A 53 -26.19 -1.44 -4.87
CA PHE A 53 -26.70 -0.21 -4.23
C PHE A 53 -25.61 0.69 -3.60
N LYS A 54 -24.38 0.19 -3.48
CA LYS A 54 -23.24 0.89 -2.86
C LYS A 54 -21.93 0.38 -3.47
N LEU A 55 -20.98 1.28 -3.68
CA LEU A 55 -19.63 0.97 -4.16
C LEU A 55 -18.62 1.68 -3.24
N ALA A 56 -18.04 0.95 -2.31
CA ALA A 56 -17.21 1.53 -1.26
C ALA A 56 -15.92 0.73 -1.04
N PRO A 57 -14.84 1.40 -0.60
CA PRO A 57 -13.64 0.71 -0.16
C PRO A 57 -13.87 0.01 1.18
N VAL A 58 -13.20 -1.12 1.34
CA VAL A 58 -13.25 -1.94 2.56
C VAL A 58 -11.87 -2.20 3.16
N ASP A 59 -10.80 -2.01 2.39
CA ASP A 59 -9.43 -2.03 2.88
C ASP A 59 -8.56 -1.08 2.04
N THR A 60 -7.57 -0.46 2.70
CA THR A 60 -6.49 0.28 2.04
C THR A 60 -5.17 -0.24 2.58
N ASN A 61 -4.35 -0.79 1.68
CA ASN A 61 -3.05 -1.35 2.02
C ASN A 61 -1.93 -0.49 1.41
N LEU A 62 -1.09 0.08 2.29
CA LEU A 62 0.11 0.83 1.91
C LEU A 62 1.32 -0.08 1.67
N PHE A 63 1.15 -1.40 1.74
CA PHE A 63 2.16 -2.43 1.50
C PHE A 63 1.58 -3.53 0.58
N PRO A 64 1.11 -3.20 -0.63
CA PRO A 64 0.42 -4.16 -1.49
C PRO A 64 1.31 -5.38 -1.82
N GLY A 65 0.79 -6.58 -1.59
CA GLY A 65 1.51 -7.85 -1.74
C GLY A 65 1.12 -8.68 -2.96
N GLY A 66 0.51 -8.06 -3.97
CA GLY A 66 -0.10 -8.75 -5.13
C GLY A 66 0.37 -8.27 -6.50
N PHE A 67 1.57 -7.68 -6.64
CA PHE A 67 2.05 -7.14 -7.91
C PHE A 67 2.11 -8.20 -9.03
N ASN A 68 2.34 -9.47 -8.68
CA ASN A 68 2.34 -10.60 -9.62
C ASN A 68 0.97 -10.88 -10.25
N ASN A 69 -0.13 -10.37 -9.66
CA ASN A 69 -1.49 -10.53 -10.18
C ASN A 69 -1.87 -9.46 -11.21
N LEU A 70 -1.04 -8.42 -11.38
CA LEU A 70 -1.29 -7.38 -12.38
C LEU A 70 -1.14 -7.97 -13.79
N ASN A 71 -2.02 -7.55 -14.70
CA ASN A 71 -1.97 -7.98 -16.09
C ASN A 71 -0.67 -7.49 -16.74
N ALA A 72 0.11 -8.42 -17.30
CA ALA A 72 1.41 -8.16 -17.91
C ALA A 72 1.35 -7.12 -19.05
N ALA A 73 0.22 -7.01 -19.75
CA ALA A 73 0.03 -6.00 -20.80
C ALA A 73 0.14 -4.55 -20.28
N PHE A 74 -0.11 -4.32 -19.00
CA PHE A 74 -0.02 -2.98 -18.37
C PHE A 74 1.32 -2.72 -17.68
N LEU A 75 2.34 -3.57 -17.90
CA LEU A 75 3.68 -3.34 -17.36
C LEU A 75 4.25 -1.95 -17.73
N PRO A 76 4.13 -1.45 -18.98
CA PRO A 76 4.60 -0.10 -19.31
C PRO A 76 3.95 1.00 -18.47
N LEU A 77 2.65 0.88 -18.18
CA LEU A 77 1.92 1.82 -17.32
C LEU A 77 2.41 1.77 -15.87
N CYS A 78 2.68 0.58 -15.33
CA CYS A 78 3.23 0.41 -13.99
C CYS A 78 4.61 1.05 -13.86
N VAL A 79 5.45 0.91 -14.89
CA VAL A 79 6.79 1.53 -14.94
C VAL A 79 6.67 3.05 -14.98
N GLN A 80 5.82 3.61 -15.85
CA GLN A 80 5.60 5.05 -15.94
C GLN A 80 5.07 5.66 -14.63
N ALA A 81 4.10 5.01 -13.98
CA ALA A 81 3.58 5.45 -12.69
C ALA A 81 4.66 5.40 -11.60
N THR A 82 5.51 4.37 -11.62
CA THR A 82 6.65 4.23 -10.69
C THR A 82 7.67 5.35 -10.89
N MET A 83 8.02 5.70 -12.14
CA MET A 83 8.91 6.83 -12.44
C MET A 83 8.34 8.14 -11.89
N THR A 84 7.04 8.38 -12.08
CA THR A 84 6.35 9.56 -11.53
C THR A 84 6.41 9.59 -9.99
N ALA A 85 6.25 8.44 -9.33
CA ALA A 85 6.35 8.34 -7.87
C ALA A 85 7.78 8.63 -7.36
N ILE A 86 8.80 8.12 -8.07
CA ILE A 86 10.22 8.38 -7.77
C ILE A 86 10.54 9.87 -7.90
N GLU A 87 10.15 10.50 -9.01
CA GLU A 87 10.38 11.93 -9.26
C GLU A 87 9.81 12.83 -8.15
N LYS A 88 8.65 12.46 -7.59
CA LYS A 88 8.00 13.22 -6.51
C LYS A 88 8.62 12.96 -5.14
N LEU A 89 8.95 11.72 -4.83
CA LEU A 89 9.31 11.32 -3.46
C LEU A 89 10.82 11.28 -3.23
N CYS A 90 11.60 10.91 -4.23
CA CYS A 90 13.04 10.74 -4.14
C CYS A 90 13.72 10.90 -5.52
N PRO A 91 13.70 12.09 -6.13
CA PRO A 91 14.14 12.31 -7.51
C PRO A 91 15.61 11.94 -7.77
N GLU A 92 16.47 12.06 -6.76
CA GLU A 92 17.90 11.73 -6.84
C GLU A 92 18.20 10.25 -6.53
N ALA A 93 17.18 9.43 -6.26
CA ALA A 93 17.38 8.04 -5.91
C ALA A 93 17.91 7.23 -7.09
N ARG A 94 19.10 6.66 -6.91
CA ARG A 94 19.69 5.69 -7.85
C ARG A 94 19.61 4.27 -7.33
N ASN A 95 19.83 4.13 -6.02
CA ASN A 95 19.85 2.86 -5.32
C ASN A 95 18.63 2.78 -4.40
N LEU A 96 17.83 1.73 -4.52
CA LEU A 96 16.67 1.47 -3.69
C LEU A 96 16.78 0.09 -3.04
N LEU A 97 16.55 0.05 -1.74
CA LEU A 97 16.48 -1.20 -0.97
C LEU A 97 15.03 -1.58 -0.76
N LEU A 98 14.63 -2.73 -1.30
CA LEU A 98 13.30 -3.30 -1.08
C LEU A 98 13.36 -4.22 0.15
N VAL A 99 12.51 -3.99 1.14
CA VAL A 99 12.41 -4.80 2.36
C VAL A 99 11.08 -5.54 2.36
N PRO A 100 11.05 -6.86 2.11
CA PRO A 100 9.82 -7.64 2.03
C PRO A 100 9.33 -8.10 3.42
N GLU A 101 8.14 -8.69 3.45
CA GLU A 101 7.64 -9.49 4.57
C GLU A 101 8.55 -10.67 4.88
N ASN A 102 8.40 -11.19 6.09
CA ASN A 102 9.15 -12.34 6.60
C ASN A 102 8.73 -13.69 6.00
N HIS A 103 7.95 -13.69 4.91
CA HIS A 103 7.39 -14.89 4.29
C HIS A 103 8.34 -15.51 3.25
N THR A 104 9.19 -16.45 3.67
CA THR A 104 10.12 -17.16 2.77
C THR A 104 9.55 -18.42 2.13
N ARG A 105 8.37 -18.87 2.55
CA ARG A 105 7.74 -20.12 2.06
C ARG A 105 6.50 -19.87 1.18
N ASN A 106 5.99 -18.65 1.15
CA ASN A 106 4.81 -18.32 0.33
C ASN A 106 5.27 -17.94 -1.08
N LEU A 107 5.19 -18.89 -2.00
CA LEU A 107 5.63 -18.71 -3.38
C LEU A 107 4.92 -17.54 -4.09
N PHE A 108 3.63 -17.33 -3.84
CA PHE A 108 2.89 -16.21 -4.41
C PHE A 108 3.45 -14.86 -3.94
N TYR A 109 3.76 -14.76 -2.65
CA TYR A 109 4.35 -13.55 -2.10
C TYR A 109 5.78 -13.31 -2.64
N LEU A 110 6.59 -14.36 -2.78
CA LEU A 110 7.93 -14.21 -3.37
C LEU A 110 7.85 -13.77 -4.85
N ARG A 111 6.89 -14.29 -5.61
CA ARG A 111 6.59 -13.83 -6.98
C ARG A 111 6.13 -12.37 -7.01
N ASN A 112 5.37 -11.92 -6.01
CA ASN A 112 5.05 -10.51 -5.81
C ASN A 112 6.33 -9.66 -5.64
N VAL A 113 7.23 -10.06 -4.75
CA VAL A 113 8.49 -9.32 -4.50
C VAL A 113 9.34 -9.26 -5.77
N ALA A 114 9.46 -10.38 -6.49
CA ALA A 114 10.17 -10.45 -7.76
C ALA A 114 9.57 -9.49 -8.81
N ARG A 115 8.23 -9.48 -8.94
CA ARG A 115 7.53 -8.59 -9.88
C ARG A 115 7.71 -7.12 -9.50
N LEU A 116 7.59 -6.77 -8.22
CA LEU A 116 7.80 -5.41 -7.72
C LEU A 116 9.25 -4.95 -7.99
N ALA A 117 10.24 -5.78 -7.65
CA ALA A 117 11.64 -5.49 -7.92
C ALA A 117 11.91 -5.30 -9.42
N HIS A 118 11.26 -6.10 -10.29
CA HIS A 118 11.36 -5.96 -11.73
C HIS A 118 10.80 -4.61 -12.23
N ILE A 119 9.62 -4.20 -11.77
CA ILE A 119 9.02 -2.89 -12.12
C ILE A 119 9.96 -1.75 -11.70
N LEU A 120 10.48 -1.79 -10.47
CA LEU A 120 11.40 -0.78 -9.94
C LEU A 120 12.71 -0.70 -10.75
N LYS A 121 13.26 -1.84 -11.18
CA LYS A 121 14.45 -1.89 -12.06
C LYS A 121 14.17 -1.28 -13.43
N LEU A 122 13.02 -1.60 -14.03
CA LEU A 122 12.60 -1.01 -15.31
C LEU A 122 12.37 0.50 -15.21
N ALA A 123 12.00 1.00 -14.03
CA ALA A 123 11.90 2.44 -13.75
C ALA A 123 13.26 3.13 -13.56
N GLY A 124 14.38 2.43 -13.75
CA GLY A 124 15.73 3.01 -13.74
C GLY A 124 16.46 2.94 -12.40
N LEU A 125 15.97 2.16 -11.44
CA LEU A 125 16.61 2.00 -10.13
C LEU A 125 17.52 0.78 -10.07
N HIS A 126 18.65 0.89 -9.37
CA HIS A 126 19.36 -0.26 -8.83
C HIS A 126 18.61 -0.77 -7.61
N VAL A 127 18.05 -1.97 -7.71
CA VAL A 127 17.23 -2.56 -6.64
C VAL A 127 17.92 -3.79 -6.06
N ARG A 128 18.10 -3.78 -4.74
CA ARG A 128 18.53 -4.93 -3.93
C ARG A 128 17.45 -5.25 -2.90
N ILE A 129 17.41 -6.48 -2.42
CA ILE A 129 16.35 -6.97 -1.53
C ILE A 129 16.96 -7.33 -0.18
N GLY A 130 16.61 -6.55 0.85
CA GLY A 130 17.13 -6.72 2.20
C GLY A 130 16.12 -7.41 3.11
N SER A 131 16.51 -8.50 3.73
CA SER A 131 15.72 -9.27 4.68
C SER A 131 15.99 -8.81 6.12
N VAL A 132 14.93 -8.67 6.91
CA VAL A 132 15.01 -8.47 8.38
C VAL A 132 14.99 -9.79 9.16
N LEU A 133 14.91 -10.95 8.47
CA LEU A 133 14.87 -12.26 9.11
C LEU A 133 16.20 -12.59 9.78
N PRO A 134 16.22 -12.94 11.08
CA PRO A 134 17.44 -13.32 11.78
C PRO A 134 18.17 -14.53 11.17
N ASP A 135 17.40 -15.45 10.57
CA ASP A 135 17.95 -16.69 9.99
C ASP A 135 18.62 -16.47 8.62
N ILE A 136 18.41 -15.31 7.98
CA ILE A 136 19.12 -14.94 6.74
C ILE A 136 20.38 -14.18 7.16
N THR A 137 21.49 -14.90 7.33
CA THR A 137 22.79 -14.32 7.72
C THR A 137 23.75 -14.11 6.55
N GLU A 138 23.43 -14.68 5.38
CA GLU A 138 24.21 -14.58 4.15
C GLU A 138 23.26 -14.47 2.94
N PRO A 139 23.74 -13.97 1.78
CA PRO A 139 22.93 -13.91 0.56
C PRO A 139 22.33 -15.27 0.22
N THR A 140 21.00 -15.34 0.24
CA THR A 140 20.22 -16.58 0.12
C THR A 140 19.35 -16.51 -1.13
N THR A 141 19.59 -17.40 -2.08
CA THR A 141 18.79 -17.52 -3.30
C THR A 141 17.56 -18.39 -3.03
N LEU A 142 16.38 -17.85 -3.30
CA LEU A 142 15.10 -18.57 -3.26
C LEU A 142 14.64 -18.88 -4.68
N ASP A 143 14.29 -20.14 -4.93
CA ASP A 143 13.70 -20.58 -6.20
C ASP A 143 12.21 -20.23 -6.25
N LEU A 144 11.76 -19.59 -7.34
CA LEU A 144 10.37 -19.19 -7.56
C LEU A 144 9.63 -20.09 -8.56
N GLY A 145 10.31 -21.10 -9.09
CA GLY A 145 9.90 -21.88 -10.26
C GLY A 145 10.03 -21.09 -11.56
N ASP A 146 9.81 -21.78 -12.69
CA ASP A 146 9.82 -21.18 -14.03
C ASP A 146 11.13 -20.42 -14.36
N ASP A 147 12.27 -20.98 -13.93
CA ASP A 147 13.63 -20.41 -14.05
C ASP A 147 13.81 -19.02 -13.42
N GLN A 148 12.92 -18.64 -12.50
CA GLN A 148 13.01 -17.39 -11.74
C GLN A 148 13.56 -17.66 -10.34
N SER A 149 14.41 -16.74 -9.87
CA SER A 149 14.93 -16.77 -8.50
C SER A 149 14.92 -15.38 -7.88
N LEU A 150 14.95 -15.35 -6.55
CA LEU A 150 15.03 -14.13 -5.74
C LEU A 150 16.25 -14.23 -4.84
N LEU A 151 17.15 -13.24 -4.91
CA LEU A 151 18.24 -13.13 -3.94
C LEU A 151 17.78 -12.28 -2.76
N LEU A 152 17.71 -12.88 -1.57
CA LEU A 152 17.50 -12.17 -0.31
C LEU A 152 18.84 -12.00 0.40
N GLU A 153 19.05 -10.83 0.99
CA GLU A 153 20.31 -10.51 1.65
C GLU A 153 20.09 -10.00 3.06
N PRO A 154 20.99 -10.31 4.01
CA PRO A 154 20.89 -9.78 5.37
C PRO A 154 20.93 -8.25 5.36
N LEU A 155 19.93 -7.62 5.98
CA LEU A 155 20.01 -6.19 6.27
C LEU A 155 21.11 -5.91 7.29
N ILE A 156 21.95 -4.94 6.97
CA ILE A 156 23.04 -4.51 7.83
C ILE A 156 22.96 -3.02 8.12
N ARG A 157 23.54 -2.62 9.26
CA ARG A 157 23.91 -1.22 9.50
C ARG A 157 25.17 -0.90 8.72
N LEU A 158 25.11 0.16 7.93
CA LEU A 158 26.28 0.65 7.21
C LEU A 158 27.24 1.37 8.17
N PRO A 159 28.52 1.55 7.79
CA PRO A 159 29.49 2.30 8.57
C PRO A 159 28.94 3.65 9.03
N GLY A 160 29.13 3.98 10.32
CA GLY A 160 28.55 5.16 10.96
C GLY A 160 27.17 4.95 11.58
N GLY A 161 26.53 3.78 11.41
CA GLY A 161 25.38 3.33 12.20
C GLY A 161 24.04 4.04 11.93
N ARG A 162 24.04 5.09 11.13
CA ARG A 162 22.83 5.90 10.84
C ARG A 162 22.06 5.44 9.60
N ARG A 163 22.70 4.64 8.74
CA ARG A 163 22.13 4.14 7.48
C ARG A 163 22.05 2.63 7.49
N ILE A 164 21.15 2.06 6.70
CA ILE A 164 21.04 0.62 6.45
C ILE A 164 21.21 0.29 4.97
N GLY A 165 21.63 -0.93 4.70
CA GLY A 165 21.81 -1.44 3.36
C GLY A 165 22.05 -2.93 3.38
N VAL A 166 22.68 -3.42 2.33
CA VAL A 166 23.22 -4.78 2.23
C VAL A 166 24.70 -4.67 1.88
N GLU A 167 25.43 -5.79 1.87
CA GLU A 167 26.86 -5.77 1.63
C GLU A 167 27.21 -5.09 0.28
N GLY A 168 28.10 -4.09 0.34
CA GLY A 168 28.54 -3.34 -0.83
C GLY A 168 27.46 -2.44 -1.46
N PHE A 169 26.31 -2.22 -0.81
CA PHE A 169 25.20 -1.46 -1.37
C PHE A 169 24.63 -0.46 -0.37
N ASP A 170 24.83 0.83 -0.66
CA ASP A 170 24.27 1.96 0.08
C ASP A 170 23.06 2.55 -0.68
N PRO A 171 21.81 2.30 -0.22
CA PRO A 171 20.61 2.80 -0.86
C PRO A 171 20.30 4.26 -0.50
N CYS A 172 19.72 4.99 -1.44
CA CYS A 172 19.20 6.34 -1.23
C CYS A 172 17.88 6.30 -0.44
N ALA A 173 17.04 5.30 -0.72
CA ALA A 173 15.73 5.10 -0.10
C ALA A 173 15.46 3.63 0.18
N ILE A 174 14.59 3.39 1.15
CA ILE A 174 14.16 2.06 1.60
C ILE A 174 12.67 1.97 1.34
N LEU A 175 12.27 1.07 0.45
CA LEU A 175 10.87 0.74 0.18
C LEU A 175 10.50 -0.48 1.00
N LEU A 176 9.56 -0.31 1.93
CA LEU A 176 8.99 -1.39 2.72
C LEU A 176 7.85 -2.02 1.94
N ASN A 177 7.94 -3.31 1.64
CA ASN A 177 6.80 -4.16 1.29
C ASN A 177 6.47 -5.10 2.47
N ASN A 178 6.63 -4.57 3.67
CA ASN A 178 6.42 -5.21 4.96
C ASN A 178 5.62 -4.26 5.84
N ASP A 179 4.45 -4.69 6.34
CA ASP A 179 3.51 -3.86 7.09
C ASP A 179 3.93 -3.60 8.54
N LEU A 180 5.00 -4.27 8.99
CA LEU A 180 5.56 -4.20 10.33
C LEU A 180 4.55 -4.61 11.42
N SER A 181 3.65 -5.54 11.11
CA SER A 181 2.64 -6.11 12.03
C SER A 181 3.25 -6.76 13.27
N ALA A 182 4.43 -7.38 13.13
CA ALA A 182 5.21 -7.92 14.26
C ALA A 182 5.97 -6.83 15.06
N GLY A 183 5.80 -5.56 14.70
CA GLY A 183 6.54 -4.43 15.25
C GLY A 183 7.73 -4.01 14.40
N VAL A 184 8.20 -2.78 14.61
CA VAL A 184 9.32 -2.21 13.87
C VAL A 184 10.65 -2.86 14.32
N PRO A 185 11.38 -3.57 13.43
CA PRO A 185 12.68 -4.15 13.74
C PRO A 185 13.69 -3.09 14.20
N ALA A 186 14.59 -3.44 15.12
CA ALA A 186 15.61 -2.52 15.63
C ALA A 186 16.50 -1.95 14.52
N LEU A 187 16.76 -2.74 13.47
CA LEU A 187 17.51 -2.28 12.29
C LEU A 187 16.83 -1.12 11.55
N LEU A 188 15.50 -0.98 11.59
CA LEU A 188 14.77 0.09 10.92
C LEU A 188 14.58 1.35 11.80
N LYS A 189 14.82 1.26 13.12
CA LYS A 189 14.71 2.41 14.04
C LYS A 189 15.89 3.36 13.89
N ASP A 190 15.75 4.65 14.15
CA ASP A 190 16.88 5.60 14.11
C ASP A 190 17.69 5.59 12.78
N VAL A 191 17.08 5.18 11.68
CA VAL A 191 17.63 5.38 10.33
C VAL A 191 17.54 6.86 10.02
N ARG A 192 18.67 7.46 9.69
CA ARG A 192 18.81 8.87 9.30
C ARG A 192 19.41 8.92 7.90
N GLU A 193 19.17 10.02 7.19
CA GLU A 193 19.74 10.27 5.85
C GLU A 193 19.21 9.33 4.74
N GLN A 194 18.28 8.43 5.06
CA GLN A 194 17.57 7.58 4.11
C GLN A 194 16.07 7.73 4.35
N THR A 195 15.32 7.86 3.27
CA THR A 195 13.86 7.91 3.34
C THR A 195 13.32 6.49 3.42
N ILE A 196 12.51 6.20 4.44
CA ILE A 196 11.74 4.95 4.54
C ILE A 196 10.34 5.20 3.97
N ILE A 197 9.91 4.35 3.04
CA ILE A 197 8.69 4.51 2.26
C ILE A 197 7.83 3.25 2.40
N PRO A 198 6.56 3.34 2.83
CA PRO A 198 5.99 4.48 3.55
C PRO A 198 6.72 4.72 4.88
N PRO A 199 6.54 5.90 5.53
CA PRO A 199 7.20 6.17 6.80
C PRO A 199 6.73 5.20 7.90
N LEU A 200 7.59 4.92 8.88
CA LEU A 200 7.35 3.87 9.90
C LEU A 200 6.07 4.06 10.72
N HIS A 201 5.62 5.30 10.92
CA HIS A 201 4.36 5.61 11.63
C HIS A 201 3.10 5.26 10.81
N ALA A 202 3.25 4.93 9.52
CA ALA A 202 2.19 4.33 8.71
C ALA A 202 2.10 2.80 8.91
N GLY A 203 3.05 2.20 9.63
CA GLY A 203 3.07 0.77 9.93
C GLY A 203 1.93 0.32 10.85
N TRP A 204 1.65 -0.98 10.84
CA TRP A 204 0.51 -1.58 11.54
C TRP A 204 0.43 -1.24 13.03
N THR A 205 1.57 -1.17 13.72
CA THR A 205 1.64 -0.99 15.19
C THR A 205 1.26 0.40 15.68
N THR A 206 1.17 1.39 14.80
CA THR A 206 0.94 2.80 15.18
C THR A 206 -0.32 3.38 14.56
N ARG A 207 -0.75 2.88 13.39
CA ARG A 207 -1.96 3.35 12.73
C ARG A 207 -3.22 2.98 13.51
N ARG A 208 -4.19 3.89 13.55
CA ARG A 208 -5.55 3.60 14.05
C ARG A 208 -6.52 3.52 12.88
N LYS A 209 -7.28 2.42 12.79
CA LYS A 209 -8.29 2.25 11.74
C LYS A 209 -9.39 3.33 11.80
N SER A 210 -9.79 3.75 12.99
CA SER A 210 -10.78 4.82 13.18
C SER A 210 -10.36 6.15 12.54
N GLN A 211 -9.08 6.53 12.68
CA GLN A 211 -8.55 7.75 12.05
C GLN A 211 -8.54 7.64 10.52
N HIS A 212 -8.26 6.44 9.99
CA HIS A 212 -8.37 6.20 8.55
C HIS A 212 -9.80 6.39 8.05
N PHE A 213 -10.79 5.81 8.76
CA PHE A 213 -12.20 5.96 8.39
C PHE A 213 -12.67 7.42 8.52
N GLU A 214 -12.25 8.14 9.55
CA GLU A 214 -12.57 9.56 9.70
C GLU A 214 -12.00 10.40 8.55
N ALA A 215 -10.73 10.19 8.20
CA ALA A 215 -10.10 10.86 7.06
C ALA A 215 -10.82 10.51 5.74
N TYR A 216 -11.18 9.24 5.54
CA TYR A 216 -11.91 8.82 4.35
C TYR A 216 -13.31 9.47 4.28
N SER A 217 -14.06 9.50 5.37
CA SER A 217 -15.36 10.16 5.43
C SER A 217 -15.28 11.66 5.11
N GLN A 218 -14.21 12.35 5.53
CA GLN A 218 -13.99 13.76 5.16
C GLN A 218 -13.79 13.91 3.64
N VAL A 219 -12.97 13.06 3.03
CA VAL A 219 -12.72 13.04 1.58
C VAL A 219 -14.01 12.70 0.82
N SER A 220 -14.76 11.69 1.25
CA SER A 220 -16.02 11.27 0.63
C SER A 220 -17.08 12.37 0.69
N ARG A 221 -17.23 13.07 1.83
CA ARG A 221 -18.17 14.20 1.95
C ARG A 221 -17.77 15.38 1.06
N SER A 222 -16.48 15.72 1.02
CA SER A 222 -15.97 16.77 0.14
C SER A 222 -16.24 16.45 -1.32
N PHE A 223 -15.87 15.25 -1.78
CA PHE A 223 -16.10 14.79 -3.14
C PHE A 223 -17.61 14.74 -3.48
N ALA A 224 -18.42 14.16 -2.59
CA ALA A 224 -19.86 14.02 -2.78
C ALA A 224 -20.55 15.38 -2.91
N SER A 225 -20.11 16.39 -2.15
CA SER A 225 -20.64 17.75 -2.26
C SER A 225 -20.34 18.41 -3.59
N VAL A 226 -19.18 18.16 -4.19
CA VAL A 226 -18.81 18.74 -5.51
C VAL A 226 -19.54 18.00 -6.63
N MET A 227 -19.75 16.70 -6.49
CA MET A 227 -20.39 15.84 -7.50
C MET A 227 -21.91 15.75 -7.39
N ASP A 228 -22.51 16.33 -6.34
CA ASP A 228 -23.94 16.24 -6.04
C ASP A 228 -24.45 14.79 -5.96
N ILE A 229 -23.74 13.96 -5.18
CA ILE A 229 -24.12 12.58 -4.89
C ILE A 229 -24.35 12.38 -3.39
N ASP A 230 -25.10 11.34 -3.02
CA ASP A 230 -25.18 10.91 -1.62
C ASP A 230 -23.82 10.30 -1.19
N PRO A 231 -23.11 10.86 -0.18
CA PRO A 231 -21.84 10.32 0.29
C PRO A 231 -21.96 8.87 0.78
N TRP A 232 -23.14 8.44 1.24
CA TRP A 232 -23.36 7.06 1.66
C TRP A 232 -23.11 6.05 0.54
N LEU A 233 -23.22 6.43 -0.74
CA LEU A 233 -22.95 5.52 -1.86
C LEU A 233 -21.48 5.08 -1.95
N ILE A 234 -20.57 5.85 -1.36
CA ILE A 234 -19.11 5.63 -1.41
C ILE A 234 -18.43 5.54 -0.03
N ASP A 235 -19.15 5.87 1.05
CA ASP A 235 -18.62 5.92 2.42
C ASP A 235 -19.33 4.95 3.37
N PRO A 236 -18.68 3.89 3.88
CA PRO A 236 -19.23 3.05 4.93
C PRO A 236 -19.38 3.83 6.25
N MET A 237 -20.51 3.68 6.92
CA MET A 237 -20.67 4.22 8.28
C MET A 237 -19.80 3.40 9.25
N PHE A 238 -19.16 4.07 10.20
CA PHE A 238 -18.39 3.44 11.26
C PHE A 238 -18.65 4.15 12.59
N ASP A 239 -18.39 3.45 13.68
CA ASP A 239 -18.35 4.02 15.02
C ASP A 239 -17.19 3.38 15.81
N VAL A 240 -16.86 3.96 16.96
CA VAL A 240 -15.75 3.52 17.82
C VAL A 240 -16.24 3.32 19.24
N CYS A 241 -16.05 2.12 19.74
CA CYS A 241 -16.18 1.84 21.16
C CYS A 241 -14.80 1.75 21.81
N HIS A 242 -14.64 2.38 22.98
CA HIS A 242 -13.38 2.42 23.75
C HIS A 242 -13.45 1.50 24.97
N ASP A 243 -12.27 1.18 25.52
CA ASP A 243 -12.12 0.53 26.83
C ASP A 243 -12.85 -0.83 27.00
N ILE A 244 -12.85 -1.63 25.94
CA ILE A 244 -13.39 -3.00 25.95
C ILE A 244 -12.32 -3.98 26.46
N ASN A 245 -12.67 -4.79 27.44
CA ASN A 245 -11.90 -5.98 27.81
C ASN A 245 -12.73 -7.24 27.58
N PHE A 246 -12.42 -7.98 26.50
CA PHE A 246 -13.12 -9.21 26.17
C PHE A 246 -12.92 -10.35 27.19
N HIS A 247 -11.84 -10.33 27.98
CA HIS A 247 -11.60 -11.33 29.02
C HIS A 247 -12.42 -11.05 30.28
N GLU A 248 -12.51 -9.78 30.67
CA GLU A 248 -13.25 -9.34 31.86
C GLU A 248 -14.72 -9.03 31.55
N ARG A 249 -15.12 -9.09 30.26
CA ARG A 249 -16.46 -8.74 29.76
C ARG A 249 -16.89 -7.32 30.14
N SER A 250 -15.91 -6.42 30.33
CA SER A 250 -16.17 -5.01 30.63
C SER A 250 -16.28 -4.20 29.35
N GLY A 251 -17.17 -3.20 29.34
CA GLY A 251 -17.40 -2.35 28.16
C GLY A 251 -18.25 -3.01 27.06
N GLU A 252 -18.79 -4.22 27.26
CA GLU A 252 -19.67 -4.90 26.30
C GLU A 252 -20.95 -4.10 25.98
N GLU A 253 -21.44 -3.28 26.92
CA GLU A 253 -22.62 -2.43 26.73
C GLU A 253 -22.44 -1.46 25.55
N CYS A 254 -21.24 -0.91 25.37
CA CYS A 254 -20.93 0.02 24.30
C CYS A 254 -20.81 -0.68 22.91
N LEU A 255 -20.69 -2.02 22.87
CA LEU A 255 -20.73 -2.78 21.61
C LEU A 255 -22.16 -3.06 21.11
N VAL A 256 -23.17 -2.97 21.99
CA VAL A 256 -24.57 -3.31 21.66
C VAL A 256 -25.46 -2.09 21.45
N THR A 257 -24.97 -0.89 21.76
CA THR A 257 -25.62 0.40 21.51
C THR A 257 -25.19 1.01 20.19
#